data_AF-A0A645HLD1-F1
#
_entry.id   AF-A0A645HLD1-F1
#
_cell.length_a   1.000
_cell.length_b   1.000
_cell.length_c   1.000
_cell.angle_alpha   90.00
_cell.angle_beta   90.00
_cell.angle_gamma   90.00
#
_symmetry.space_group_name_H-M   'P 1'
#
loop_
_entity.id
_entity.type
_entity.pdbx_description
1 polymer ?
#
loop_
_entity_poly.entity_id
_entity_poly.type
_entity_poly.pdbx_seq_one_letter_code
_entity_poly.pdbx_strand_id
1 'polypeptide(L)'
;MNRLEPKKIVIVSSSPQVRFPDYYGIDMSKMSEFCAFRAAIQLLKDTGRQHVIDEVYKKSKAQEFFSKEEIVNFVTEIYEPFTQEEVSAQIAKMLTPKEVECEVQLVYQTIEGLQNACPNHKGDWYFTGNYPTPGGNRLVNRAFINYYEGKEKL
;
A
#
# COMPACT_ATOMS: atom_id res chain seq x y z
N MET A 1 -18.87 25.40 9.32
CA MET A 1 -18.04 24.20 9.57
C MET A 1 -16.72 24.52 10.31
N ASN A 2 -16.33 25.79 10.49
CA ASN A 2 -15.16 26.21 11.28
C ASN A 2 -15.55 26.69 12.69
N ARG A 3 -15.47 25.83 13.72
CA ARG A 3 -15.65 26.31 15.12
C ARG A 3 -14.49 26.04 16.06
N LEU A 4 -13.60 25.10 15.73
CA LEU A 4 -12.56 24.65 16.66
C LEU A 4 -11.15 25.15 16.31
N GLU A 5 -10.94 25.65 15.08
CA GLU A 5 -9.65 26.20 14.59
C GLU A 5 -8.41 25.51 15.18
N PRO A 6 -8.29 24.17 15.02
CA PRO A 6 -7.21 23.44 15.64
C PRO A 6 -5.87 23.89 15.03
N LYS A 7 -4.83 24.00 15.86
CA LYS A 7 -3.47 24.24 15.36
C LYS A 7 -2.89 23.04 14.60
N LYS A 8 -3.33 21.83 14.99
CA LYS A 8 -2.89 20.55 14.42
C LYS A 8 -3.94 19.48 14.64
N ILE A 9 -4.13 18.62 13.65
CA ILE A 9 -4.98 17.43 13.73
C ILE A 9 -4.06 16.21 13.64
N VAL A 10 -4.14 15.32 14.63
CA VAL A 10 -3.44 14.03 14.62
C VAL A 10 -4.45 12.92 14.53
N ILE A 11 -4.37 12.13 13.47
CA ILE A 11 -5.20 10.95 13.24
C ILE A 11 -4.33 9.72 13.51
N VAL A 12 -4.77 8.88 14.44
CA VAL A 12 -4.05 7.67 14.82
C VAL A 12 -4.82 6.44 14.32
N SER A 13 -4.16 5.62 13.53
CA SER A 13 -4.66 4.32 13.09
C SER A 13 -4.14 3.22 14.02
N SER A 14 -5.05 2.43 14.58
CA SER A 14 -4.73 1.25 15.39
C SER A 14 -4.20 0.07 14.56
N SER A 15 -4.28 0.14 13.22
CA SER A 15 -3.63 -0.81 12.32
C SER A 15 -2.43 -0.18 11.59
N PRO A 16 -1.50 -1.01 11.08
CA PRO A 16 -0.57 -0.58 10.04
C PRO A 16 -1.28 -0.12 8.76
N GLN A 17 -0.49 0.43 7.84
CA GLN A 17 -0.98 0.84 6.52
C GLN A 17 -1.39 -0.39 5.71
N VAL A 18 -2.65 -0.46 5.27
CA VAL A 18 -3.09 -1.47 4.31
C VAL A 18 -2.48 -1.14 2.95
N ARG A 19 -1.58 -1.99 2.48
CA ARG A 19 -0.72 -1.78 1.31
C ARG A 19 -1.01 -2.74 0.15
N PHE A 20 -1.61 -3.89 0.43
CA PHE A 20 -1.85 -4.93 -0.56
C PHE A 20 -3.26 -5.52 -0.44
N PRO A 21 -3.76 -6.13 -1.53
CA PRO A 21 -4.98 -6.94 -1.54
C PRO A 21 -5.06 -8.03 -0.47
N ASP A 22 -6.30 -8.43 -0.18
CA ASP A 22 -6.59 -9.64 0.58
C ASP A 22 -7.25 -10.70 -0.31
N TYR A 23 -6.86 -11.96 -0.11
CA TYR A 23 -7.40 -13.10 -0.87
C TYR A 23 -7.84 -14.25 0.05
N TYR A 24 -7.99 -14.00 1.36
CA TYR A 24 -8.29 -15.02 2.36
C TYR A 24 -9.52 -14.71 3.21
N GLY A 25 -10.36 -13.77 2.78
CA GLY A 25 -11.69 -13.57 3.36
C GLY A 25 -12.23 -12.15 3.28
N ILE A 26 -11.46 -11.18 2.81
CA ILE A 26 -11.88 -9.78 2.70
C ILE A 26 -11.86 -9.36 1.23
N ASP A 27 -12.94 -8.73 0.75
CA ASP A 27 -13.01 -8.20 -0.61
C ASP A 27 -12.20 -6.90 -0.73
N MET A 28 -10.90 -7.05 -0.99
CA MET A 28 -9.95 -5.98 -1.23
C MET A 28 -9.06 -6.38 -2.41
N SER A 29 -9.53 -6.21 -3.64
CA SER A 29 -8.87 -6.79 -4.82
C SER A 29 -8.16 -5.78 -5.74
N LYS A 30 -8.46 -4.49 -5.62
CA LYS A 30 -7.96 -3.43 -6.52
C LYS A 30 -6.89 -2.59 -5.84
N MET A 31 -5.74 -2.44 -6.51
CA MET A 31 -4.61 -1.68 -5.98
C MET A 31 -4.97 -0.20 -5.79
N SER A 32 -5.77 0.38 -6.69
CA SER A 32 -6.14 1.80 -6.64
C SER A 32 -7.03 2.18 -5.44
N GLU A 33 -7.62 1.21 -4.74
CA GLU A 33 -8.46 1.46 -3.56
C GLU A 33 -7.61 1.76 -2.31
N PHE A 34 -6.35 1.29 -2.26
CA PHE A 34 -5.47 1.52 -1.11
C PHE A 34 -4.84 2.92 -1.16
N CYS A 35 -5.07 3.73 -0.12
CA CYS A 35 -4.45 5.05 -0.01
C CYS A 35 -2.92 4.97 0.08
N ALA A 36 -2.38 3.96 0.79
CA ALA A 36 -0.93 3.75 0.92
C ALA A 36 -0.28 3.44 -0.44
N PHE A 37 -0.92 2.60 -1.26
CA PHE A 37 -0.43 2.33 -2.61
C PHE A 37 -0.43 3.58 -3.48
N ARG A 38 -1.56 4.32 -3.51
CA ARG A 38 -1.63 5.57 -4.29
C ARG A 38 -0.60 6.60 -3.82
N ALA A 39 -0.35 6.68 -2.52
CA ALA A 39 0.68 7.55 -1.95
C ALA A 39 2.09 7.15 -2.39
N ALA A 40 2.44 5.86 -2.32
CA ALA A 40 3.73 5.37 -2.79
C ALA A 40 3.94 5.63 -4.30
N ILE A 41 2.91 5.38 -5.13
CA ILE A 41 2.95 5.70 -6.57
C ILE A 41 3.16 7.21 -6.80
N GLN A 42 2.48 8.06 -6.02
CA GLN A 42 2.65 9.50 -6.14
C GLN A 42 4.06 9.94 -5.72
N LEU A 43 4.62 9.37 -4.64
CA LEU A 43 5.99 9.65 -4.21
C LEU A 43 7.02 9.22 -5.26
N LEU A 44 6.86 8.05 -5.90
CA LEU A 44 7.73 7.63 -7.00
C LEU A 44 7.68 8.65 -8.14
N LYS A 45 6.49 9.18 -8.45
CA LYS A 45 6.33 10.19 -9.50
C LYS A 45 6.95 11.53 -9.12
N ASP A 46 6.67 12.02 -7.91
CA ASP A 46 7.15 13.31 -7.40
C ASP A 46 8.68 13.33 -7.26
N THR A 47 9.30 12.17 -7.04
CA THR A 47 10.75 12.04 -6.87
C THR A 47 11.50 11.58 -8.12
N GLY A 48 10.85 11.52 -9.29
CA GLY A 48 11.51 11.14 -10.54
C GLY A 48 11.89 9.65 -10.63
N ARG A 49 11.28 8.80 -9.80
CA ARG A 49 11.56 7.35 -9.69
C ARG A 49 10.49 6.51 -10.40
N GLN A 50 9.88 7.03 -11.47
CA GLN A 50 8.87 6.30 -12.25
C GLN A 50 9.39 4.96 -12.80
N HIS A 51 10.69 4.87 -13.09
CA HIS A 51 11.34 3.64 -13.54
C HIS A 51 11.11 2.45 -12.60
N VAL A 52 10.99 2.67 -11.28
CA VAL A 52 10.68 1.62 -10.30
C VAL A 52 9.32 0.99 -10.60
N ILE A 53 8.31 1.81 -10.95
CA ILE A 53 6.97 1.32 -11.31
C ILE A 53 7.05 0.43 -12.55
N ASP A 54 7.80 0.87 -13.56
CA ASP A 54 7.97 0.15 -14.82
C ASP A 54 8.76 -1.15 -14.64
N GLU A 55 9.76 -1.15 -13.77
CA GLU A 55 10.55 -2.35 -13.43
C GLU A 55 9.71 -3.37 -12.68
N VAL A 56 8.96 -2.95 -11.66
CA VAL A 56 8.02 -3.82 -10.94
C VAL A 56 7.00 -4.42 -11.90
N TYR A 57 6.49 -3.63 -12.85
CA TYR A 57 5.58 -4.13 -13.89
C TYR A 57 6.26 -5.19 -14.76
N LYS A 58 7.44 -4.90 -15.30
CA LYS A 58 8.20 -5.86 -16.14
C LYS A 58 8.49 -7.16 -15.40
N LYS A 59 8.97 -7.08 -14.15
CA LYS A 59 9.26 -8.24 -13.29
C LYS A 59 7.99 -9.05 -12.99
N SER A 60 6.88 -8.37 -12.67
CA SER A 60 5.59 -9.02 -12.41
C SER A 60 5.05 -9.71 -13.67
N LYS A 61 5.16 -9.04 -14.83
CA LYS A 61 4.67 -9.55 -16.12
C LYS A 61 5.48 -10.75 -16.62
N ALA A 62 6.80 -10.76 -16.40
CA ALA A 62 7.67 -11.88 -16.78
C ALA A 62 7.28 -13.20 -16.10
N GLN A 63 6.65 -13.13 -14.92
CA GLN A 63 6.20 -14.30 -14.15
C GLN A 63 4.78 -14.79 -14.54
N GLU A 64 4.12 -14.18 -15.53
CA GLU A 64 2.71 -14.47 -15.88
C GLU A 64 2.45 -15.96 -16.21
N PHE A 65 3.46 -16.64 -16.76
CA PHE A 65 3.40 -18.04 -17.18
C PHE A 65 4.18 -18.99 -16.26
N PHE A 66 4.74 -18.49 -15.15
CA PHE A 66 5.46 -19.33 -14.21
C PHE A 66 4.49 -20.22 -13.43
N SER A 67 5.00 -21.31 -12.87
CA SER A 67 4.25 -22.05 -11.87
C SER A 67 4.02 -21.15 -10.65
N LYS A 68 2.87 -21.28 -9.98
CA LYS A 68 2.52 -20.37 -8.87
C LYS A 68 3.55 -20.42 -7.74
N GLU A 69 4.19 -21.58 -7.55
CA GLU A 69 5.25 -21.85 -6.59
C GLU A 69 6.52 -21.03 -6.83
N GLU A 70 6.77 -20.61 -8.07
CA GLU A 70 7.94 -19.81 -8.45
C GLU A 70 7.66 -18.30 -8.43
N ILE A 71 6.41 -17.88 -8.18
CA ILE A 71 6.03 -16.48 -8.24
C ILE A 71 6.45 -15.72 -6.97
N VAL A 72 7.23 -14.67 -7.17
CA VAL A 72 7.63 -13.68 -6.17
C VAL A 72 6.76 -12.42 -6.31
N ASN A 73 6.27 -11.90 -5.19
CA ASN A 73 5.57 -10.63 -5.13
C ASN A 73 6.56 -9.46 -5.27
N PHE A 74 6.65 -8.88 -6.47
CA PHE A 74 7.52 -7.71 -6.70
C PHE A 74 6.85 -6.38 -6.35
N VAL A 75 5.56 -6.39 -6.01
CA VAL A 75 4.82 -5.17 -5.66
C VAL A 75 5.34 -4.55 -4.35
N THR A 76 6.06 -5.32 -3.52
CA THR A 76 6.75 -4.81 -2.34
C THR A 76 7.79 -3.73 -2.68
N GLU A 77 8.45 -3.83 -3.83
CA GLU A 77 9.48 -2.88 -4.27
C GLU A 77 8.94 -1.47 -4.52
N ILE A 78 7.62 -1.30 -4.70
CA ILE A 78 6.97 0.02 -4.80
C ILE A 78 7.17 0.84 -3.52
N TYR A 79 7.30 0.17 -2.38
CA TYR A 79 7.42 0.82 -1.07
C TYR A 79 8.86 0.90 -0.55
N GLU A 80 9.79 0.10 -1.07
CA GLU A 80 11.19 0.04 -0.61
C GLU A 80 11.92 1.40 -0.59
N PRO A 81 11.68 2.34 -1.52
CA PRO A 81 12.36 3.63 -1.51
C PRO A 81 11.92 4.59 -0.40
N PHE A 82 10.88 4.25 0.39
CA PHE A 82 10.25 5.17 1.33
C PHE A 82 10.11 4.58 2.72
N THR A 83 10.22 5.45 3.73
CA THR A 83 9.87 5.10 5.11
C THR A 83 8.34 5.03 5.29
N GLN A 84 7.91 4.41 6.39
CA GLN A 84 6.49 4.38 6.76
C GLN A 84 5.95 5.81 6.98
N GLU A 85 6.78 6.69 7.53
CA GLU A 85 6.47 8.09 7.83
C GLU A 85 6.29 8.90 6.54
N GLU A 86 7.14 8.69 5.52
CA GLU A 86 7.02 9.36 4.22
C GLU A 86 5.71 8.98 3.52
N VAL A 87 5.37 7.69 3.50
CA VAL A 87 4.08 7.23 2.96
C VAL A 87 2.93 7.83 3.77
N SER A 88 3.02 7.87 5.10
CA SER A 88 1.98 8.44 5.97
C SER A 88 1.77 9.94 5.71
N ALA A 89 2.86 10.69 5.54
CA ALA A 89 2.83 12.11 5.23
C ALA A 89 2.20 12.36 3.85
N GLN A 90 2.53 11.52 2.86
CA GLN A 90 1.91 11.61 1.55
C GLN A 90 0.41 11.27 1.59
N ILE A 91 0.00 10.25 2.35
CA ILE A 91 -1.44 9.96 2.56
C ILE A 91 -2.13 11.18 3.19
N ALA A 92 -1.52 11.79 4.22
CA ALA A 92 -2.09 12.97 4.88
C ALA A 92 -2.28 14.11 3.89
N LYS A 93 -1.26 14.41 3.08
CA LYS A 93 -1.32 15.41 2.00
C LYS A 93 -2.43 15.11 0.98
N MET A 94 -2.60 13.85 0.58
CA MET A 94 -3.61 13.45 -0.41
C MET A 94 -5.05 13.53 0.12
N LEU A 95 -5.26 13.26 1.40
CA LEU A 95 -6.59 13.24 2.02
C LEU A 95 -7.00 14.59 2.60
N THR A 96 -6.06 15.48 2.86
CA THR A 96 -6.33 16.81 3.43
C THR A 96 -6.95 17.72 2.35
N PRO A 97 -8.20 18.19 2.54
CA PRO A 97 -8.81 19.17 1.64
C PRO A 97 -8.03 20.48 1.61
N LYS A 98 -8.10 21.21 0.49
CA LYS A 98 -7.35 22.46 0.30
C LYS A 98 -7.75 23.56 1.29
N GLU A 99 -8.97 23.47 1.83
CA GLU A 99 -9.53 24.43 2.77
C GLU A 99 -9.04 24.19 4.21
N VAL A 100 -8.34 23.09 4.48
CA VAL A 100 -7.75 22.79 5.79
C VAL A 100 -6.36 23.42 5.86
N GLU A 101 -6.23 24.47 6.67
CA GLU A 101 -4.99 25.22 6.83
C GLU A 101 -4.06 24.68 7.93
N CYS A 102 -4.60 23.91 8.88
CA CYS A 102 -3.83 23.34 9.98
C CYS A 102 -3.06 22.09 9.56
N GLU A 103 -1.96 21.80 10.23
CA GLU A 103 -1.18 20.58 9.98
C GLU A 103 -2.03 19.32 10.26
N VAL A 104 -2.11 18.42 9.29
CA VAL A 104 -2.74 17.09 9.44
C VAL A 104 -1.64 16.03 9.45
N GLN A 105 -1.56 15.26 10.53
CA GLN A 105 -0.61 14.16 10.68
C GLN A 105 -1.36 12.83 10.84
N LEU A 106 -0.94 11.83 10.07
CA LEU A 106 -1.38 10.44 10.21
C LEU A 106 -0.29 9.63 10.90
N VAL A 107 -0.65 8.92 11.96
CA VAL A 107 0.23 7.99 12.67
C VAL A 107 -0.37 6.60 12.58
N TYR A 108 0.36 5.65 12.00
CA TYR A 108 -0.07 4.25 11.91
C TYR A 108 0.68 3.41 12.94
N GLN A 109 0.01 2.39 13.48
CA GLN A 109 0.68 1.34 14.24
C GLN A 109 1.76 0.65 13.37
N THR A 110 2.88 0.26 13.98
CA THR A 110 3.93 -0.47 13.27
C THR A 110 3.54 -1.95 13.09
N ILE A 111 4.12 -2.62 12.10
CA ILE A 111 3.93 -4.07 11.91
C ILE A 111 4.46 -4.84 13.13
N GLU A 112 5.63 -4.46 13.64
CA GLU A 112 6.19 -5.04 14.87
C GLU A 112 5.25 -4.83 16.07
N GLY A 113 4.67 -3.63 16.21
CA GLY A 113 3.70 -3.33 17.26
C GLY A 113 2.45 -4.21 17.16
N LEU A 114 1.94 -4.44 15.95
CA LEU A 114 0.83 -5.35 15.71
C LEU A 114 1.19 -6.80 16.11
N GLN A 115 2.36 -7.28 15.70
CA GLN A 115 2.82 -8.65 16.01
C GLN A 115 3.02 -8.85 17.52
N ASN A 116 3.56 -7.85 18.21
CA ASN A 116 3.74 -7.87 19.66
C ASN A 116 2.39 -7.84 20.41
N ALA A 117 1.42 -7.06 19.93
CA ALA A 117 0.10 -6.97 20.53
C ALA A 117 -0.75 -8.24 20.30
N CYS A 118 -0.55 -8.91 19.16
CA CYS A 118 -1.37 -10.05 18.71
C CYS A 118 -0.50 -11.27 18.32
N PRO A 119 0.33 -11.83 19.22
CA PRO A 119 1.36 -12.82 18.87
C PRO A 119 0.81 -14.13 18.28
N ASN A 120 -0.44 -14.47 18.57
CA ASN A 120 -1.11 -15.67 18.07
C ASN A 120 -1.84 -15.46 16.74
N HIS A 121 -1.87 -14.23 16.21
CA HIS A 121 -2.57 -13.87 14.97
C HIS A 121 -1.56 -13.39 13.93
N LYS A 122 -1.13 -14.31 13.07
CA LYS A 122 -0.01 -14.10 12.13
C LYS A 122 -0.40 -13.53 10.77
N GLY A 123 -1.67 -13.14 10.58
CA GLY A 123 -2.15 -12.63 9.30
C GLY A 123 -1.74 -11.17 9.11
N ASP A 124 -0.66 -10.94 8.36
CA ASP A 124 -0.14 -9.59 8.09
C ASP A 124 0.14 -9.29 6.60
N TRP A 125 -0.21 -10.19 5.68
CA TRP A 125 0.14 -10.12 4.26
C TRP A 125 -0.35 -8.86 3.55
N TYR A 126 -1.50 -8.30 3.93
CA TYR A 126 -2.03 -7.06 3.35
C TYR A 126 -1.31 -5.80 3.87
N PHE A 127 -0.47 -5.93 4.90
CA PHE A 127 0.46 -4.90 5.37
C PHE A 127 1.89 -5.12 4.83
N THR A 128 2.36 -6.37 4.85
CA THR A 128 3.76 -6.74 4.56
C THR A 128 4.02 -7.11 3.10
N GLY A 129 3.00 -7.59 2.40
CA GLY A 129 3.12 -8.21 1.08
C GLY A 129 3.61 -9.66 1.14
N ASN A 130 3.81 -10.23 2.34
CA ASN A 130 4.26 -11.60 2.54
C ASN A 130 3.07 -12.57 2.57
N TYR A 131 2.60 -12.99 1.39
CA TYR A 131 1.46 -13.87 1.29
C TYR A 131 1.79 -15.29 1.78
N PRO A 132 0.91 -15.91 2.60
CA PRO A 132 1.16 -17.25 3.14
C PRO A 132 1.04 -18.37 2.10
N THR A 133 0.49 -18.09 0.91
CA THR A 133 0.39 -19.07 -0.17
C THR A 133 0.95 -18.54 -1.48
N PRO A 134 1.55 -19.39 -2.34
CA PRO A 134 2.04 -18.97 -3.65
C PRO A 134 0.93 -18.39 -4.55
N GLY A 135 -0.32 -18.81 -4.33
CA GLY A 135 -1.49 -18.24 -4.99
C GLY A 135 -1.68 -16.75 -4.68
N GLY A 136 -1.38 -16.31 -3.46
CA GLY A 136 -1.44 -14.90 -3.08
C GLY A 136 -0.46 -14.03 -3.88
N ASN A 137 0.79 -14.48 -4.02
CA ASN A 137 1.81 -13.81 -4.83
C ASN A 137 1.37 -13.66 -6.30
N ARG A 138 0.76 -14.70 -6.87
CA ARG A 138 0.20 -14.64 -8.23
C ARG A 138 -0.88 -13.57 -8.35
N LEU A 139 -1.80 -13.54 -7.40
CA LEU A 139 -2.94 -12.64 -7.44
C LEU A 139 -2.54 -11.17 -7.22
N VAL A 140 -1.62 -10.88 -6.30
CA VAL A 140 -1.13 -9.50 -6.09
C VAL A 140 -0.36 -8.97 -7.29
N ASN A 141 0.50 -9.79 -7.92
CA ASN A 141 1.17 -9.41 -9.17
C ASN A 141 0.15 -9.17 -10.28
N ARG A 142 -0.89 -10.00 -10.39
CA ARG A 142 -1.99 -9.81 -11.34
C ARG A 142 -2.75 -8.50 -11.07
N ALA A 143 -3.05 -8.18 -9.82
CA ALA A 143 -3.71 -6.95 -9.44
C ALA A 143 -2.87 -5.72 -9.82
N PHE A 144 -1.56 -5.76 -9.58
CA PHE A 144 -0.66 -4.69 -10.00
C PHE A 144 -0.54 -4.56 -11.52
N ILE A 145 -0.47 -5.68 -12.27
CA ILE A 145 -0.52 -5.68 -13.74
C ILE A 145 -1.81 -5.02 -14.23
N ASN A 146 -2.95 -5.39 -13.64
CA ASN A 146 -4.24 -4.81 -14.00
C ASN A 146 -4.31 -3.30 -13.71
N TYR A 147 -3.75 -2.86 -12.58
CA TYR A 147 -3.60 -1.44 -12.27
C TYR A 147 -2.76 -0.72 -13.33
N TYR A 148 -1.58 -1.25 -13.64
CA TYR A 148 -0.65 -0.65 -14.60
C TYR A 148 -1.25 -0.57 -16.01
N GLU A 149 -1.93 -1.63 -16.46
CA GLU A 149 -2.58 -1.71 -17.77
C GLU A 149 -3.96 -0.99 -17.81
N GLY A 150 -4.42 -0.40 -16.71
CA GLY A 150 -5.71 0.32 -16.63
C GLY A 150 -6.96 -0.57 -16.66
N LYS A 151 -6.83 -1.85 -16.29
CA LYS A 151 -7.87 -2.89 -16.39
C LYS A 151 -8.69 -3.12 -15.10
N GLU A 152 -8.49 -2.33 -14.05
CA GLU A 152 -9.26 -2.46 -12.79
C GLU A 152 -10.74 -2.05 -12.89
N LYS A 153 -11.14 -1.42 -14.01
CA LYS A 153 -12.49 -0.91 -14.26
C LYS A 153 -13.41 -1.91 -14.98
N LEU A 154 -12.91 -3.09 -15.33
CA LEU A 154 -13.67 -4.17 -15.97
C LEU A 154 -14.09 -5.23 -14.94
#